data_AF-A0A8H5YL93-F1
#
_entry.id   AF-A0A8H5YL93-F1
#
_cell.length_a   1.000
_cell.length_b   1.000
_cell.length_c   1.000
_cell.angle_alpha   90.00
_cell.angle_beta   90.00
_cell.angle_gamma   90.00
#
_symmetry.space_group_name_H-M   'P 1'
#
loop_
_entity.id
_entity.type
_entity.pdbx_description
1 polymer ?
#
loop_
_entity_poly.entity_id
_entity_poly.type
_entity_poly.pdbx_seq_one_letter_code
_entity_poly.pdbx_strand_id
1 'polypeptide(L)'
;MSSESELNTPVQVLTPNGDVVLVVGREEARIQIASEFLTLASPVFDAMLNLKFSEGIKLHEGDKSPVDIKLPEDNGLATAQALKTLYGSYPEMLLLTPDQIQKVSIVVDKYDMSARFAMAGTVWMDCEPINLEDAWKLMTASYWLDHQVGFRRMSECVIRKLNHAQIFRLANETFDVALGLKWPSFCCTMHSHRSWCIRREGCAYHASRLRWKILWECSRAVPVQAITALADLIKPSTGGEGDSTTPKKAIMVSRLGSDQAEHCWREKGSTTPKKVIMVSSLGSDL
;
A
#
# COMPACT_ATOMS: atom_id res chain seq x y z
N MET A 1 -4.74 35.96 -27.27
CA MET A 1 -5.65 36.48 -26.23
C MET A 1 -6.81 35.48 -26.16
N SER A 2 -6.59 34.29 -25.62
CA SER A 2 -6.62 33.96 -24.19
C SER A 2 -7.95 34.39 -23.57
N SER A 3 -8.90 33.46 -23.55
CA SER A 3 -10.00 33.46 -22.59
C SER A 3 -10.11 32.03 -22.09
N GLU A 4 -9.32 31.74 -21.05
CA GLU A 4 -9.48 30.57 -20.20
C GLU A 4 -10.89 30.62 -19.61
N SER A 5 -11.72 29.65 -19.97
CA SER A 5 -12.93 29.37 -19.22
C SER A 5 -12.50 28.74 -17.91
N GLU A 6 -12.47 29.51 -16.83
CA GLU A 6 -12.42 28.97 -15.47
C GLU A 6 -13.58 27.98 -15.32
N LEU A 7 -13.25 26.69 -15.32
CA LEU A 7 -14.21 25.63 -15.04
C LEU A 7 -14.56 25.77 -13.55
N ASN A 8 -15.65 26.46 -13.24
CA ASN A 8 -16.05 26.73 -11.87
C ASN A 8 -16.64 25.43 -11.25
N THR A 9 -15.77 24.50 -10.87
CA THR A 9 -16.16 23.25 -10.21
C THR A 9 -16.83 23.59 -8.88
N PRO A 10 -18.08 23.13 -8.65
CA PRO A 10 -18.82 23.50 -7.44
C PRO A 10 -18.09 22.98 -6.19
N VAL A 11 -17.94 23.86 -5.20
CA VAL A 11 -17.31 23.53 -3.92
C VAL A 11 -18.21 22.59 -3.14
N GLN A 12 -17.70 21.39 -2.83
CA GLN A 12 -18.35 20.46 -1.94
C GLN A 12 -18.05 20.86 -0.49
N VAL A 13 -19.06 21.43 0.17
CA VAL A 13 -18.95 21.81 1.58
C VAL A 13 -19.18 20.59 2.46
N LEU A 14 -18.11 20.10 3.10
CA LEU A 14 -18.21 19.04 4.11
C LEU A 14 -18.48 19.62 5.49
N THR A 15 -17.82 20.73 5.82
CA THR A 15 -18.06 21.49 7.06
C THR A 15 -18.45 22.94 6.72
N PRO A 16 -19.62 23.44 7.16
CA PRO A 16 -20.11 24.78 6.81
C PRO A 16 -19.16 25.95 7.12
N ASN A 17 -18.30 25.82 8.13
CA ASN A 17 -17.31 26.83 8.52
C ASN A 17 -15.88 26.37 8.26
N GLY A 18 -15.66 25.52 7.23
CA GLY A 18 -14.33 25.05 6.89
C GLY A 18 -13.42 26.20 6.45
N ASP A 19 -12.27 26.31 7.09
CA ASP A 19 -11.19 27.27 6.84
C ASP A 19 -10.18 26.79 5.79
N VAL A 20 -10.36 25.58 5.27
CA VAL A 20 -9.54 24.99 4.20
C VAL A 20 -10.43 24.54 3.03
N VAL A 21 -9.95 24.73 1.81
CA VAL A 21 -10.48 24.08 0.60
C VAL A 21 -9.40 23.21 0.00
N LEU A 22 -9.60 21.89 0.03
CA LEU A 22 -8.74 20.96 -0.70
C LEU A 22 -9.09 21.03 -2.18
N VAL A 23 -8.09 21.31 -3.03
CA VAL A 23 -8.19 21.28 -4.49
C VAL A 23 -7.46 20.04 -4.97
N VAL A 24 -8.24 19.01 -5.32
CA VAL A 24 -7.74 17.63 -5.44
C VAL A 24 -7.78 17.14 -6.87
N GLY A 25 -6.68 16.51 -7.30
CA GLY A 25 -6.56 15.86 -8.59
C GLY A 25 -6.49 16.82 -9.78
N ARG A 26 -6.49 16.25 -10.99
CA ARG A 26 -6.44 17.01 -12.25
C ARG A 26 -7.78 17.66 -12.58
N GLU A 27 -8.85 17.10 -12.06
CA GLU A 27 -10.21 17.60 -12.14
C GLU A 27 -10.48 18.80 -11.23
N GLU A 28 -9.51 19.16 -10.38
CA GLU A 28 -9.61 20.24 -9.40
C GLU A 28 -10.88 20.12 -8.55
N ALA A 29 -11.15 18.93 -8.01
CA ALA A 29 -12.25 18.72 -7.10
C ALA A 29 -12.06 19.58 -5.85
N ARG A 30 -13.03 20.45 -5.55
CA ARG A 30 -12.96 21.41 -4.44
C ARG A 30 -13.76 20.90 -3.25
N ILE A 31 -13.10 20.65 -2.12
CA ILE A 31 -13.73 20.15 -0.89
C ILE A 31 -13.43 21.11 0.26
N GLN A 32 -14.46 21.80 0.76
CA GLN A 32 -14.33 22.71 1.90
C GLN A 32 -14.50 21.94 3.22
N ILE A 33 -13.50 22.06 4.09
CA ILE A 33 -13.38 21.29 5.32
C ILE A 33 -12.64 22.09 6.40
N ALA A 34 -12.91 21.80 7.68
CA ALA A 34 -12.19 22.38 8.80
C ALA A 34 -10.78 21.78 8.92
N SER A 35 -9.77 22.63 9.05
CA SER A 35 -8.37 22.26 9.29
C SER A 35 -8.25 21.40 10.54
N GLU A 36 -8.94 21.77 11.63
CA GLU A 36 -8.99 21.00 12.88
C GLU A 36 -9.49 19.57 12.67
N PHE A 37 -10.48 19.37 11.80
CA PHE A 37 -10.95 18.02 11.46
C PHE A 37 -9.88 17.24 10.70
N LEU A 38 -9.19 17.87 9.74
CA LEU A 38 -8.12 17.24 8.96
C LEU A 38 -6.93 16.85 9.84
N THR A 39 -6.44 17.76 10.69
CA THR A 39 -5.30 17.51 11.59
C THR A 39 -5.65 16.48 12.66
N LEU A 40 -6.88 16.52 13.19
CA LEU A 40 -7.36 15.48 14.08
C LEU A 40 -7.41 14.13 13.37
N ALA A 41 -7.87 14.07 12.12
CA ALA A 41 -8.05 12.82 11.38
C ALA A 41 -6.75 12.18 10.89
N SER A 42 -5.76 12.99 10.51
CA SER A 42 -4.58 12.56 9.78
C SER A 42 -3.31 13.21 10.34
N PRO A 43 -2.34 12.41 10.82
CA PRO A 43 -1.02 12.91 11.19
C PRO A 43 -0.28 13.60 10.04
N VAL A 44 -0.55 13.20 8.79
CA VAL A 44 0.05 13.80 7.60
C VAL A 44 -0.50 15.21 7.38
N PHE A 45 -1.82 15.41 7.51
CA PHE A 45 -2.40 16.75 7.44
C PHE A 45 -2.01 17.60 8.66
N ASP A 46 -1.90 17.02 9.85
CA ASP A 46 -1.38 17.71 11.04
C ASP A 46 0.02 18.27 10.76
N ALA A 47 0.94 17.43 10.27
CA ALA A 47 2.28 17.86 9.88
C ALA A 47 2.24 18.93 8.77
N MET A 48 1.38 18.79 7.77
CA MET A 48 1.27 19.74 6.65
C MET A 48 0.75 21.13 7.09
N LEU A 49 -0.20 21.17 8.02
CA LEU A 49 -0.91 22.39 8.41
C LEU A 49 -0.31 23.09 9.63
N ASN A 50 0.30 22.34 10.55
CA ASN A 50 0.82 22.89 11.81
C ASN A 50 2.35 23.07 11.83
N LEU A 51 3.09 22.51 10.86
CA LEU A 51 4.52 22.78 10.72
C LEU A 51 4.78 23.97 9.77
N LYS A 52 6.05 24.36 9.63
CA LYS A 52 6.50 25.50 8.81
C LYS A 52 6.44 25.23 7.29
N PHE A 53 5.44 24.47 6.82
CA PHE A 53 5.16 24.33 5.40
C PHE A 53 4.41 25.56 4.89
N SER A 54 4.47 25.77 3.58
CA SER A 54 3.86 26.95 2.95
C SER A 54 2.34 26.98 3.15
N GLU A 55 1.73 25.80 3.24
CA GLU A 55 0.32 25.55 3.47
C GLU A 55 -0.10 25.99 4.86
N GLY A 56 0.66 25.57 5.89
CA GLY A 56 0.45 25.99 7.27
C GLY A 56 0.65 27.49 7.49
N ILE A 57 1.68 28.09 6.88
CA ILE A 57 1.93 29.54 6.95
C ILE A 57 0.73 30.31 6.36
N LYS A 58 0.27 29.92 5.16
CA LYS A 58 -0.90 30.56 4.51
C LYS A 58 -2.17 30.45 5.34
N LEU A 59 -2.38 29.31 6.02
CA LEU A 59 -3.52 29.11 6.90
C LEU A 59 -3.50 30.08 8.08
N HIS A 60 -2.34 30.29 8.71
CA HIS A 60 -2.19 31.15 9.89
C HIS A 60 -2.15 32.65 9.56
N GLU A 61 -1.70 33.03 8.35
CA GLU A 61 -1.62 34.42 7.89
C GLU A 61 -2.91 34.90 7.17
N GLY A 62 -3.90 34.03 6.98
CA GLY A 62 -5.09 34.32 6.17
C GLY A 62 -6.13 35.23 6.84
N ASP A 63 -6.60 36.24 6.10
CA ASP A 63 -7.50 37.31 6.57
C ASP A 63 -9.02 36.96 6.51
N LYS A 64 -9.42 35.71 6.82
CA LYS A 64 -10.82 35.18 6.97
C LYS A 64 -11.42 34.38 5.81
N SER A 65 -10.76 34.26 4.66
CA SER A 65 -11.24 33.36 3.59
C SER A 65 -10.65 31.95 3.74
N PRO A 66 -11.40 30.89 3.39
CA PRO A 66 -10.83 29.54 3.35
C PRO A 66 -9.59 29.47 2.46
N VAL A 67 -8.57 28.75 2.89
CA VAL A 67 -7.29 28.62 2.19
C VAL A 67 -7.29 27.41 1.26
N ASP A 68 -6.95 27.64 0.00
CA ASP A 68 -6.82 26.57 -1.00
C ASP A 68 -5.52 25.78 -0.78
N ILE A 69 -5.65 24.46 -0.63
CA ILE A 69 -4.53 23.50 -0.53
C ILE A 69 -4.58 22.57 -1.73
N LYS A 70 -3.51 22.59 -2.53
CA LYS A 70 -3.46 21.84 -3.81
C LYS A 70 -2.89 20.44 -3.60
N LEU A 71 -3.65 19.43 -4.02
CA LEU A 71 -3.29 18.01 -3.97
C LEU A 71 -3.42 17.37 -5.36
N PRO A 72 -2.57 17.76 -6.33
CA PRO A 72 -2.76 17.43 -7.75
C PRO A 72 -2.56 15.94 -8.09
N GLU A 73 -1.86 15.20 -7.24
CA GLU A 73 -1.57 13.78 -7.43
C GLU A 73 -2.67 12.86 -6.91
N ASP A 74 -3.62 13.40 -6.16
CA ASP A 74 -4.66 12.61 -5.50
C ASP A 74 -5.91 12.44 -6.35
N ASN A 75 -6.66 11.38 -6.05
CA ASN A 75 -7.96 11.16 -6.67
C ASN A 75 -9.03 11.96 -5.91
N GLY A 76 -9.67 12.94 -6.56
CA GLY A 76 -10.64 13.82 -5.92
C GLY A 76 -11.86 13.08 -5.39
N LEU A 77 -12.39 12.13 -6.16
CA LEU A 77 -13.55 11.33 -5.74
C LEU A 77 -13.23 10.46 -4.52
N ALA A 78 -12.10 9.74 -4.52
CA ALA A 78 -11.70 8.89 -3.41
C ALA A 78 -11.39 9.71 -2.15
N THR A 79 -10.78 10.88 -2.31
CA THR A 79 -10.52 11.82 -1.19
C THR A 79 -11.82 12.32 -0.59
N ALA A 80 -12.78 12.74 -1.41
CA ALA A 80 -14.11 13.12 -0.95
C ALA A 80 -14.83 11.98 -0.21
N GLN A 81 -14.78 10.77 -0.76
CA GLN A 81 -15.40 9.59 -0.13
C GLN A 81 -14.74 9.25 1.21
N ALA A 82 -13.42 9.32 1.31
CA ALA A 82 -12.69 9.11 2.56
C ALA A 82 -13.14 10.12 3.63
N LEU A 83 -13.11 11.42 3.31
CA LEU A 83 -13.47 12.48 4.25
C LEU A 83 -14.95 12.41 4.67
N LYS A 84 -15.86 12.11 3.73
CA LYS A 84 -17.28 11.87 4.04
C LYS A 84 -17.51 10.67 4.95
N THR A 85 -16.75 9.59 4.74
CA THR A 85 -16.80 8.40 5.60
C THR A 85 -16.43 8.76 7.04
N LEU A 86 -15.34 9.52 7.23
CA LEU A 86 -14.91 9.99 8.55
C LEU A 86 -15.89 10.97 9.19
N TYR A 87 -16.49 11.85 8.38
CA TYR A 87 -17.48 12.81 8.86
C TYR A 87 -18.76 12.14 9.36
N GLY A 88 -19.07 10.92 8.89
CA GLY A 88 -20.12 10.06 9.44
C GLY A 88 -21.57 10.47 9.13
N SER A 89 -21.80 11.61 8.47
CA SER A 89 -23.15 12.09 8.10
C SER A 89 -23.64 11.61 6.73
N TYR A 90 -22.90 10.68 6.10
CA TYR A 90 -23.16 10.17 4.75
C TYR A 90 -23.25 8.63 4.78
N PRO A 91 -24.43 8.06 5.14
CA PRO A 91 -24.59 6.61 5.30
C PRO A 91 -24.29 5.82 4.01
N GLU A 92 -24.47 6.44 2.84
CA GLU A 92 -24.15 5.83 1.55
C GLU A 92 -22.65 5.55 1.35
N MET A 93 -21.77 6.16 2.15
CA MET A 93 -20.34 5.84 2.18
C MET A 93 -20.03 4.46 2.78
N LEU A 94 -21.00 3.80 3.41
CA LEU A 94 -20.87 2.41 3.83
C LEU A 94 -21.21 1.41 2.72
N LEU A 95 -21.76 1.89 1.60
CA LEU A 95 -22.24 1.07 0.48
C LEU A 95 -21.33 1.19 -0.76
N LEU A 96 -20.05 1.44 -0.56
CA LEU A 96 -19.07 1.59 -1.64
C LEU A 96 -18.83 0.27 -2.37
N THR A 97 -18.54 0.36 -3.67
CA THR A 97 -18.12 -0.80 -4.47
C THR A 97 -16.69 -1.24 -4.11
N PRO A 98 -16.27 -2.48 -4.40
CA PRO A 98 -14.89 -2.92 -4.19
C PRO A 98 -13.83 -1.99 -4.78
N ASP A 99 -14.10 -1.42 -5.96
CA ASP A 99 -13.24 -0.45 -6.63
C ASP A 99 -13.12 0.88 -5.87
N GLN A 100 -14.25 1.40 -5.37
CA GLN A 100 -14.28 2.61 -4.55
C GLN A 100 -13.59 2.37 -3.21
N ILE A 101 -13.86 1.25 -2.55
CA ILE A 101 -13.22 0.85 -1.28
C ILE A 101 -11.70 0.80 -1.46
N GLN A 102 -11.21 0.20 -2.54
CA GLN A 102 -9.78 0.14 -2.85
C GLN A 102 -9.18 1.54 -3.01
N LYS A 103 -9.80 2.40 -3.81
CA LYS A 103 -9.30 3.77 -4.03
C LYS A 103 -9.30 4.58 -2.74
N VAL A 104 -10.36 4.49 -1.94
CA VAL A 104 -10.44 5.14 -0.62
C VAL A 104 -9.33 4.61 0.30
N SER A 105 -9.10 3.31 0.35
CA SER A 105 -8.08 2.72 1.22
C SER A 105 -6.65 3.21 0.88
N ILE A 106 -6.35 3.48 -0.39
CA ILE A 106 -5.06 4.08 -0.79
C ILE A 106 -4.93 5.50 -0.23
N VAL A 107 -5.99 6.31 -0.28
CA VAL A 107 -6.01 7.64 0.34
C VAL A 107 -5.83 7.52 1.85
N VAL A 108 -6.52 6.57 2.47
CA VAL A 108 -6.44 6.33 3.93
C VAL A 108 -5.03 5.96 4.36
N ASP A 109 -4.33 5.11 3.62
CA ASP A 109 -2.94 4.75 3.88
C ASP A 109 -1.99 5.93 3.63
N LYS A 110 -2.15 6.64 2.50
CA LYS A 110 -1.33 7.81 2.14
C LYS A 110 -1.32 8.88 3.23
N TYR A 111 -2.47 9.12 3.84
CA TYR A 111 -2.65 10.14 4.88
C TYR A 111 -2.64 9.58 6.30
N ASP A 112 -2.25 8.31 6.48
CA ASP A 112 -2.16 7.63 7.78
C ASP A 112 -3.46 7.74 8.63
N MET A 113 -4.60 7.48 7.99
CA MET A 113 -5.93 7.54 8.60
C MET A 113 -6.50 6.16 8.96
N SER A 114 -5.74 5.08 8.77
CA SER A 114 -6.21 3.67 8.86
C SER A 114 -6.96 3.37 10.17
N ALA A 115 -6.44 3.82 11.31
CA ALA A 115 -7.06 3.65 12.62
C ALA A 115 -8.46 4.27 12.72
N ARG A 116 -8.71 5.38 12.01
CA ARG A 116 -10.02 6.06 12.00
C ARG A 116 -11.05 5.35 11.13
N PHE A 117 -10.61 4.47 10.24
CA PHE A 117 -11.46 3.67 9.38
C PHE A 117 -11.80 2.30 9.94
N ALA A 118 -11.44 1.96 11.19
CA ALA A 118 -11.71 0.63 11.77
C ALA A 118 -13.19 0.19 11.64
N MET A 119 -14.12 1.12 11.89
CA MET A 119 -15.56 0.87 11.77
C MET A 119 -16.01 0.68 10.31
N ALA A 120 -15.68 1.63 9.44
CA ALA A 120 -16.05 1.55 8.01
C ALA A 120 -15.41 0.33 7.34
N GLY A 121 -14.14 0.07 7.66
CA GLY A 121 -13.40 -1.10 7.22
C GLY A 121 -14.08 -2.40 7.62
N THR A 122 -14.57 -2.52 8.86
CA THR A 122 -15.33 -3.73 9.28
C THR A 122 -16.54 -3.95 8.38
N VAL A 123 -17.34 -2.90 8.13
CA VAL A 123 -18.54 -2.97 7.28
C VAL A 123 -18.19 -3.31 5.83
N TRP A 124 -17.17 -2.64 5.26
CA TRP A 124 -16.73 -2.90 3.90
C TRP A 124 -16.19 -4.33 3.72
N MET A 125 -15.55 -4.89 4.74
CA MET A 125 -15.01 -6.25 4.70
C MET A 125 -16.07 -7.34 4.92
N ASP A 126 -17.32 -6.97 5.21
CA ASP A 126 -18.44 -7.91 5.23
C ASP A 126 -18.93 -8.27 3.81
N CYS A 127 -18.60 -7.45 2.81
CA CYS A 127 -18.92 -7.69 1.41
C CYS A 127 -18.32 -9.01 0.89
N GLU A 128 -19.12 -9.81 0.17
CA GLU A 128 -18.63 -11.03 -0.48
C GLU A 128 -18.21 -10.71 -1.92
N PRO A 129 -16.93 -10.95 -2.31
CA PRO A 129 -16.47 -10.64 -3.65
C PRO A 129 -17.10 -11.54 -4.72
N ILE A 130 -17.68 -10.93 -5.74
CA ILE A 130 -18.36 -11.64 -6.82
C ILE A 130 -17.33 -12.41 -7.64
N ASN A 131 -16.25 -11.74 -8.06
CA ASN A 131 -15.20 -12.28 -8.93
C ASN A 131 -13.80 -12.16 -8.30
N LEU A 132 -12.77 -12.61 -9.03
CA LEU A 132 -11.37 -12.56 -8.59
C LEU A 132 -10.86 -11.11 -8.45
N GLU A 133 -11.29 -10.22 -9.32
CA GLU A 133 -10.89 -8.81 -9.31
C GLU A 133 -11.43 -8.10 -8.07
N ASP A 134 -12.71 -8.31 -7.73
CA ASP A 134 -13.29 -7.79 -6.49
C ASP A 134 -12.55 -8.32 -5.26
N ALA A 135 -12.25 -9.63 -5.25
CA ALA A 135 -11.49 -10.25 -4.16
C ALA A 135 -10.10 -9.65 -4.03
N TRP A 136 -9.42 -9.38 -5.16
CA TRP A 136 -8.13 -8.71 -5.19
C TRP A 136 -8.24 -7.29 -4.64
N LYS A 137 -9.19 -6.50 -5.14
CA LYS A 137 -9.45 -5.12 -4.69
C LYS A 137 -9.70 -5.06 -3.19
N LEU A 138 -10.59 -5.89 -2.66
CA LEU A 138 -10.87 -5.95 -1.22
C LEU A 138 -9.69 -6.48 -0.40
N MET A 139 -8.91 -7.44 -0.92
CA MET A 139 -7.68 -7.91 -0.27
C MET A 139 -6.68 -6.76 -0.15
N THR A 140 -6.40 -6.05 -1.24
CA THR A 140 -5.48 -4.92 -1.20
C THR A 140 -6.02 -3.80 -0.31
N ALA A 141 -7.32 -3.50 -0.35
CA ALA A 141 -7.97 -2.52 0.51
C ALA A 141 -7.79 -2.83 2.00
N SER A 142 -8.02 -4.08 2.39
CA SER A 142 -7.84 -4.50 3.77
C SER A 142 -6.38 -4.41 4.26
N TYR A 143 -5.40 -4.46 3.36
CA TYR A 143 -3.99 -4.24 3.70
C TYR A 143 -3.73 -2.77 4.05
N TRP A 144 -4.15 -1.85 3.18
CA TRP A 144 -4.01 -0.39 3.38
C TRP A 144 -4.83 0.12 4.57
N LEU A 145 -5.94 -0.54 4.91
CA LEU A 145 -6.75 -0.24 6.09
C LEU A 145 -6.22 -0.84 7.40
N ASP A 146 -5.09 -1.56 7.41
CA ASP A 146 -4.61 -2.31 8.59
C ASP A 146 -5.66 -3.32 9.12
N HIS A 147 -6.50 -3.87 8.24
CA HIS A 147 -7.64 -4.70 8.63
C HIS A 147 -7.32 -6.19 8.49
N GLN A 148 -6.60 -6.73 9.48
CA GLN A 148 -6.07 -8.11 9.48
C GLN A 148 -7.09 -9.20 9.15
N VAL A 149 -8.29 -9.14 9.75
CA VAL A 149 -9.35 -10.14 9.56
C VAL A 149 -9.86 -10.10 8.11
N GLY A 150 -10.03 -8.90 7.58
CA GLY A 150 -10.43 -8.66 6.19
C GLY A 150 -9.38 -9.16 5.21
N PHE A 151 -8.10 -8.87 5.46
CA PHE A 151 -7.00 -9.31 4.62
C PHE A 151 -6.93 -10.83 4.53
N ARG A 152 -7.07 -11.51 5.66
CA ARG A 152 -7.14 -12.96 5.68
C ARG A 152 -8.34 -13.47 4.87
N ARG A 153 -9.55 -12.97 5.12
CA ARG A 153 -10.76 -13.41 4.42
C ARG A 153 -10.63 -13.22 2.91
N MET A 154 -10.21 -12.04 2.48
CA MET A 154 -10.16 -11.68 1.06
C MET A 154 -9.03 -12.39 0.33
N SER A 155 -7.87 -12.59 0.96
CA SER A 155 -6.80 -13.43 0.39
C SER A 155 -7.22 -14.89 0.24
N GLU A 156 -7.98 -15.45 1.19
CA GLU A 156 -8.60 -16.77 1.04
C GLU A 156 -9.56 -16.81 -0.16
N CYS A 157 -10.36 -15.76 -0.40
CA CYS A 157 -11.20 -15.63 -1.59
C CYS A 157 -10.40 -15.56 -2.89
N VAL A 158 -9.31 -14.79 -2.93
CA VAL A 158 -8.38 -14.71 -4.08
C VAL A 158 -7.81 -16.10 -4.39
N ILE A 159 -7.35 -16.83 -3.37
CA ILE A 159 -6.78 -18.17 -3.51
C ILE A 159 -7.83 -19.16 -4.01
N ARG A 160 -9.09 -19.07 -3.54
CA ARG A 160 -10.17 -19.96 -3.99
C ARG A 160 -10.60 -19.70 -5.43
N LYS A 161 -10.57 -18.45 -5.87
CA LYS A 161 -10.97 -18.02 -7.22
C LYS A 161 -9.76 -17.90 -8.17
N LEU A 162 -8.60 -18.43 -7.78
CA LEU A 162 -7.32 -18.14 -8.43
C LEU A 162 -7.33 -18.59 -9.89
N ASN A 163 -7.01 -17.65 -10.77
CA ASN A 163 -6.58 -17.91 -12.13
C ASN A 163 -5.18 -17.30 -12.30
N HIS A 164 -4.19 -18.14 -12.57
CA HIS A 164 -2.78 -17.74 -12.64
C HIS A 164 -2.53 -16.63 -13.68
N ALA A 165 -3.20 -16.64 -14.83
CA ALA A 165 -3.03 -15.57 -15.81
C ALA A 165 -3.62 -14.23 -15.32
N GLN A 166 -4.78 -14.29 -14.66
CA GLN A 166 -5.45 -13.09 -14.16
C GLN A 166 -4.73 -12.47 -12.96
N ILE A 167 -4.12 -13.27 -12.07
CA ILE A 167 -3.43 -12.71 -10.90
C ILE A 167 -2.17 -11.92 -11.28
N PHE A 168 -1.40 -12.36 -12.28
CA PHE A 168 -0.25 -11.59 -12.76
C PHE A 168 -0.66 -10.30 -13.47
N ARG A 169 -1.83 -10.28 -14.12
CA ARG A 169 -2.40 -9.04 -14.67
C ARG A 169 -2.76 -8.05 -13.57
N LEU A 170 -3.55 -8.49 -12.59
CA LEU A 170 -3.99 -7.67 -11.44
C LEU A 170 -2.81 -7.14 -10.62
N ALA A 171 -1.77 -7.95 -10.47
CA ALA A 171 -0.50 -7.58 -9.85
C ALA A 171 0.18 -6.40 -10.53
N ASN A 172 0.25 -6.44 -11.87
CA ASN A 172 0.89 -5.42 -12.67
C ASN A 172 0.07 -4.11 -12.70
N GLU A 173 -1.24 -4.20 -12.49
CA GLU A 173 -2.17 -3.07 -12.38
C GLU A 173 -2.25 -2.50 -10.95
N THR A 174 -1.62 -3.14 -9.97
CA THR A 174 -1.64 -2.68 -8.57
C THR A 174 -0.78 -1.43 -8.40
N PHE A 175 -1.33 -0.43 -7.71
CA PHE A 175 -0.69 0.87 -7.51
C PHE A 175 0.73 0.77 -6.92
N ASP A 176 0.95 -0.14 -5.98
CA ASP A 176 2.26 -0.44 -5.44
C ASP A 176 2.90 -1.62 -6.19
N VAL A 177 3.94 -1.31 -6.98
CA VAL A 177 4.68 -2.28 -7.81
C VAL A 177 5.38 -3.33 -6.95
N ALA A 178 5.88 -2.97 -5.76
CA ALA A 178 6.55 -3.92 -4.88
C ALA A 178 5.55 -4.91 -4.26
N LEU A 179 4.35 -4.45 -3.88
CA LEU A 179 3.26 -5.32 -3.43
C LEU A 179 2.73 -6.18 -4.58
N GLY A 180 2.58 -5.59 -5.76
CA GLY A 180 2.20 -6.26 -7.00
C GLY A 180 3.10 -7.44 -7.32
N LEU A 181 4.41 -7.38 -7.07
CA LEU A 181 5.32 -8.51 -7.32
C LEU A 181 5.28 -9.60 -6.23
N LYS A 182 5.02 -9.23 -4.97
CA LYS A 182 5.06 -10.16 -3.82
C LYS A 182 3.82 -11.03 -3.73
N TRP A 183 2.64 -10.44 -3.86
CA TRP A 183 1.37 -11.12 -3.58
C TRP A 183 0.98 -12.23 -4.57
N PRO A 184 1.24 -12.13 -5.88
CA PRO A 184 0.91 -13.20 -6.82
C PRO A 184 1.70 -14.47 -6.55
N SER A 185 3.00 -14.31 -6.29
CA SER A 185 3.90 -15.41 -5.92
C SER A 185 3.34 -16.14 -4.70
N PHE A 186 2.95 -15.39 -3.67
CA PHE A 186 2.34 -15.91 -2.46
C PHE A 186 1.01 -16.65 -2.72
N CYS A 187 0.06 -16.01 -3.41
CA CYS A 187 -1.24 -16.60 -3.72
C CYS A 187 -1.09 -17.89 -4.55
N CYS A 188 -0.14 -17.93 -5.48
CA CYS A 188 0.17 -19.12 -6.25
C CYS A 188 0.69 -20.26 -5.36
N THR A 189 1.67 -20.01 -4.48
CA THR A 189 2.20 -21.02 -3.54
C THR A 189 1.10 -21.59 -2.65
N MET A 190 0.23 -20.73 -2.13
CA MET A 190 -0.88 -21.13 -1.25
C MET A 190 -1.95 -21.93 -1.98
N HIS A 191 -2.26 -21.57 -3.22
CA HIS A 191 -3.18 -22.32 -4.08
C HIS A 191 -2.65 -23.73 -4.39
N SER A 192 -1.36 -23.85 -4.70
CA SER A 192 -0.71 -25.16 -4.91
C SER A 192 -0.75 -26.02 -3.64
N HIS A 193 -0.45 -25.43 -2.47
CA HIS A 193 -0.50 -26.14 -1.19
C HIS A 193 -1.92 -26.58 -0.84
N ARG A 194 -2.94 -25.74 -1.05
CA ARG A 194 -4.35 -26.09 -0.86
C ARG A 194 -4.78 -27.23 -1.78
N SER A 195 -4.41 -27.16 -3.06
CA SER A 195 -4.69 -28.22 -4.06
C SER A 195 -3.99 -29.54 -3.73
N TRP A 196 -2.90 -29.50 -2.97
CA TRP A 196 -2.20 -30.67 -2.45
C TRP A 196 -2.89 -31.22 -1.20
N CYS A 197 -3.25 -30.38 -0.24
CA CYS A 197 -3.98 -30.77 0.97
C CYS A 197 -5.40 -31.31 0.68
N ILE A 198 -6.13 -30.76 -0.29
CA ILE A 198 -7.45 -31.29 -0.68
C ILE A 198 -7.32 -32.69 -1.29
N ARG A 199 -6.19 -32.99 -1.94
CA ARG A 199 -5.91 -34.31 -2.55
C ARG A 199 -5.43 -35.37 -1.56
N ARG A 200 -5.04 -34.98 -0.33
CA ARG A 200 -4.67 -35.91 0.74
C ARG A 200 -5.57 -35.62 1.94
N GLU A 201 -6.62 -36.42 2.09
CA GLU A 201 -7.69 -36.23 3.07
C GLU A 201 -7.21 -35.75 4.45
N GLY A 202 -7.82 -34.67 4.94
CA GLY A 202 -8.19 -34.55 6.34
C GLY A 202 -7.11 -34.17 7.35
N CYS A 203 -6.35 -33.08 7.18
CA CYS A 203 -5.77 -32.37 8.34
C CYS A 203 -5.29 -30.94 8.02
N ALA A 204 -5.40 -30.06 9.02
CA ALA A 204 -4.72 -28.77 9.19
C ALA A 204 -5.57 -27.48 9.04
N TYR A 205 -6.54 -27.27 9.94
CA TYR A 205 -7.10 -25.95 10.22
C TYR A 205 -6.30 -25.13 11.26
N HIS A 206 -5.44 -25.78 12.07
CA HIS A 206 -4.70 -25.12 13.17
C HIS A 206 -3.36 -24.47 12.75
N ALA A 207 -2.70 -24.95 11.68
CA ALA A 207 -1.43 -24.39 11.19
C ALA A 207 -1.58 -23.03 10.47
N SER A 208 -2.81 -22.64 10.16
CA SER A 208 -3.14 -21.45 9.35
C SER A 208 -2.92 -20.16 10.14
N ARG A 209 -3.28 -20.11 11.43
CA ARG A 209 -3.35 -18.86 12.21
C ARG A 209 -1.96 -18.24 12.49
N LEU A 210 -0.95 -19.05 12.78
CA LEU A 210 0.44 -18.58 12.95
C LEU A 210 1.09 -18.18 11.62
N ARG A 211 0.83 -18.90 10.53
CA ARG A 211 1.31 -18.51 9.20
C ARG A 211 0.80 -17.12 8.80
N TRP A 212 -0.48 -16.84 9.01
CA TRP A 212 -1.07 -15.55 8.67
C TRP A 212 -0.53 -14.37 9.48
N LYS A 213 -0.21 -14.56 10.76
CA LYS A 213 0.39 -13.51 11.60
C LYS A 213 1.82 -13.18 11.16
N ILE A 214 2.65 -14.20 10.92
CA ILE A 214 4.01 -14.03 10.39
C ILE A 214 3.97 -13.34 9.01
N LEU A 215 3.00 -13.69 8.16
CA LEU A 215 2.83 -13.09 6.84
C LEU A 215 2.36 -11.63 6.89
N TRP A 216 1.49 -11.28 7.83
CA TRP A 216 1.10 -9.90 8.11
C TRP A 216 2.32 -9.07 8.54
N GLU A 217 3.15 -9.63 9.41
CA GLU A 217 4.39 -8.99 9.84
C GLU A 217 5.42 -8.93 8.70
N CYS A 218 5.51 -9.94 7.82
CA CYS A 218 6.41 -9.96 6.65
C CYS A 218 5.95 -9.09 5.48
N SER A 219 4.65 -8.84 5.30
CA SER A 219 4.17 -7.88 4.30
C SER A 219 4.50 -6.45 4.71
N ARG A 220 4.49 -6.17 6.02
CA ARG A 220 4.91 -4.88 6.60
C ARG A 220 6.41 -4.73 6.80
N ALA A 221 7.13 -5.83 7.03
CA ALA A 221 8.59 -5.82 7.11
C ALA A 221 9.19 -5.78 5.70
N VAL A 222 9.80 -4.66 5.33
CA VAL A 222 10.74 -4.62 4.20
C VAL A 222 12.04 -5.29 4.69
N PRO A 223 12.31 -6.53 4.25
CA PRO A 223 13.43 -6.68 3.33
C PRO A 223 13.19 -7.74 2.24
N VAL A 224 13.65 -7.39 1.03
CA VAL A 224 13.70 -8.22 -0.19
C VAL A 224 14.39 -9.59 0.02
N GLN A 225 15.18 -9.75 1.09
CA GLN A 225 15.96 -10.97 1.38
C GLN A 225 15.12 -12.16 1.88
N ALA A 226 13.94 -11.94 2.46
CA ALA A 226 13.11 -13.05 2.96
C ALA A 226 12.50 -13.91 1.83
N ILE A 227 12.40 -13.35 0.62
CA ILE A 227 11.90 -14.06 -0.57
C ILE A 227 12.90 -15.13 -1.03
N THR A 228 14.20 -14.89 -0.87
CA THR A 228 15.25 -15.84 -1.28
C THR A 228 15.33 -17.03 -0.30
N ALA A 229 15.18 -16.78 1.00
CA ALA A 229 15.20 -17.83 2.02
C ALA A 229 14.02 -18.81 1.92
N LEU A 230 12.84 -18.34 1.49
CA LEU A 230 11.68 -19.20 1.25
C LEU A 230 11.80 -20.01 -0.06
N ALA A 231 12.53 -19.52 -1.06
CA ALA A 231 12.78 -20.25 -2.30
C ALA A 231 13.75 -21.42 -2.10
N ASP A 232 14.71 -21.30 -1.19
CA ASP A 232 15.64 -22.39 -0.87
C ASP A 232 15.03 -23.49 0.01
N LEU A 233 13.99 -23.18 0.80
CA LEU A 233 13.24 -24.16 1.60
C LEU A 233 12.29 -25.05 0.76
N ILE A 234 12.06 -24.72 -0.51
CA ILE A 234 11.08 -25.38 -1.41
C ILE A 234 11.76 -26.30 -2.44
N LYS A 235 13.09 -26.36 -2.53
CA LYS A 235 13.75 -27.28 -3.47
C LYS A 235 13.57 -28.74 -3.01
N PRO A 236 13.03 -29.63 -3.86
CA PRO A 236 13.13 -31.06 -3.62
C PRO A 236 14.59 -31.50 -3.82
N SER A 237 15.08 -32.30 -2.88
CA SER A 237 16.35 -33.02 -3.01
C SER A 237 16.31 -33.91 -4.25
N THR A 238 17.09 -33.59 -5.28
CA THR A 238 17.44 -34.56 -6.33
C THR A 238 18.90 -34.37 -6.72
N GLY A 239 19.72 -35.37 -6.39
CA GLY A 239 21.03 -35.57 -6.99
C GLY A 239 20.92 -36.02 -8.46
N GLY A 240 22.04 -35.91 -9.17
CA GLY A 240 22.20 -36.45 -10.52
C GLY A 240 23.05 -35.55 -11.41
N GLU A 241 24.28 -36.00 -11.67
CA GLU A 241 25.22 -35.51 -12.68
C GLU A 241 24.62 -35.43 -14.09
N GLY A 242 25.10 -34.47 -14.90
CA GLY A 242 24.83 -34.41 -16.33
C GLY A 242 25.19 -33.07 -16.96
N ASP A 243 26.36 -33.02 -17.59
CA ASP A 243 26.98 -31.91 -18.32
C ASP A 243 26.26 -31.57 -19.64
N SER A 244 26.06 -30.27 -19.94
CA SER A 244 26.26 -29.66 -21.27
C SER A 244 25.77 -28.19 -21.33
N THR A 245 26.73 -27.26 -21.29
CA THR A 245 26.88 -25.99 -22.03
C THR A 245 25.66 -25.26 -22.66
N THR A 246 25.30 -24.09 -22.11
CA THR A 246 24.99 -22.81 -22.81
C THR A 246 24.86 -21.65 -21.81
N PRO A 247 25.22 -20.39 -22.15
CA PRO A 247 25.59 -19.38 -21.17
C PRO A 247 24.37 -18.69 -20.57
N LYS A 248 24.09 -18.95 -19.29
CA LYS A 248 23.16 -18.14 -18.49
C LYS A 248 23.94 -17.01 -17.84
N LYS A 249 23.50 -15.76 -18.07
CA LYS A 249 24.02 -14.54 -17.44
C LYS A 249 24.12 -14.73 -15.93
N ALA A 250 25.34 -14.93 -15.44
CA ALA A 250 25.65 -14.90 -14.03
C ALA A 250 25.68 -13.43 -13.58
N ILE A 251 24.84 -13.08 -12.60
CA ILE A 251 25.00 -11.84 -11.85
C ILE A 251 26.21 -12.07 -10.93
N MET A 252 27.34 -11.51 -11.32
CA MET A 252 28.58 -11.56 -10.57
C MET A 252 28.48 -10.58 -9.39
N VAL A 253 28.38 -11.09 -8.16
CA VAL A 253 28.53 -10.29 -6.95
C VAL A 253 30.02 -10.28 -6.61
N SER A 254 30.72 -9.20 -6.96
CA SER A 254 32.12 -9.00 -6.60
C SER A 254 32.26 -8.71 -5.10
N ARG A 255 33.09 -9.51 -4.42
CA ARG A 255 33.63 -9.20 -3.08
C ARG A 255 34.71 -8.14 -3.24
N LEU A 256 34.46 -6.92 -2.79
CA LEU A 256 35.51 -5.93 -2.52
C LEU A 256 35.58 -5.72 -1.00
N GLY A 257 36.78 -5.87 -0.44
CA GLY A 257 37.07 -5.66 0.98
C GLY A 257 37.00 -4.18 1.37
N SER A 258 36.76 -3.92 2.65
CA SER A 258 36.39 -2.62 3.22
C SER A 258 37.33 -1.45 2.88
N ASP A 259 38.63 -1.72 2.67
CA ASP A 259 39.62 -0.65 2.72
C ASP A 259 39.84 0.08 1.38
N GLN A 260 39.25 -0.41 0.27
CA GLN A 260 39.26 0.30 -1.01
C GLN A 260 38.00 1.15 -1.25
N ALA A 261 36.94 0.98 -0.45
CA ALA A 261 35.70 1.73 -0.62
C ALA A 261 35.82 3.19 -0.16
N GLU A 262 36.63 3.47 0.88
CA GLU A 262 36.83 4.83 1.39
C GLU A 262 37.62 5.73 0.44
N HIS A 263 38.56 5.18 -0.33
CA HIS A 263 39.34 5.98 -1.28
C HIS A 263 38.52 6.42 -2.50
N CYS A 264 37.46 5.69 -2.84
CA CYS A 264 36.58 6.00 -3.97
C CYS A 264 35.53 7.09 -3.62
N TRP A 265 35.28 7.33 -2.32
CA TRP A 265 34.32 8.32 -1.86
C TRP A 265 34.84 9.77 -1.87
N ARG A 266 36.16 9.99 -1.85
CA ARG A 266 36.74 11.36 -1.88
C ARG A 266 36.69 12.04 -3.24
N GLU A 267 36.43 11.33 -4.34
CA GLU A 267 36.48 11.91 -5.70
C GLU A 267 35.13 12.26 -6.33
N LYS A 268 33.98 11.95 -5.70
CA LYS A 268 32.67 12.25 -6.30
C LYS A 268 31.74 12.98 -5.34
N GLY A 269 31.80 14.31 -5.38
CA GLY A 269 30.91 15.21 -4.65
C GLY A 269 29.46 15.10 -5.14
N SER A 270 28.64 14.31 -4.45
CA SER A 270 27.20 14.22 -4.67
C SER A 270 26.43 14.52 -3.40
N THR A 271 25.51 15.49 -3.48
CA THR A 271 24.76 16.12 -2.37
C THR A 271 23.38 15.51 -2.16
N THR A 272 23.28 14.21 -1.87
CA THR A 272 22.06 13.63 -1.26
C THR A 272 22.42 12.47 -0.31
N PRO A 273 21.83 12.38 0.90
CA PRO A 273 22.14 11.30 1.83
C PRO A 273 21.33 10.05 1.44
N LYS A 274 21.97 9.10 0.76
CA LYS A 274 21.47 7.72 0.73
C LYS A 274 21.88 7.05 2.02
N LYS A 275 20.90 6.47 2.72
CA LYS A 275 21.08 5.70 3.96
C LYS A 275 22.05 4.53 3.69
N VAL A 276 23.31 4.68 4.06
CA VAL A 276 24.30 3.58 4.05
C VAL A 276 24.09 2.79 5.34
N ILE A 277 23.64 1.55 5.21
CA ILE A 277 23.61 0.60 6.34
C ILE A 277 24.91 -0.20 6.26
N MET A 278 25.88 0.16 7.10
CA MET A 278 27.06 -0.66 7.38
C MET A 278 26.62 -1.86 8.22
N VAL A 279 26.91 -3.07 7.76
CA VAL A 279 26.74 -4.29 8.57
C VAL A 279 28.13 -4.80 8.91
N SER A 280 28.56 -4.59 10.15
CA SER A 280 29.66 -5.34 10.74
C SER A 280 29.15 -6.73 11.11
N SER A 281 29.71 -7.75 10.45
CA SER A 281 29.52 -9.15 10.84
C SER A 281 30.30 -9.40 12.13
N LEU A 282 29.61 -9.47 13.28
CA LEU A 282 30.16 -10.14 14.46
C LEU A 282 30.14 -11.65 14.20
N GLY A 283 31.30 -12.18 13.77
CA GLY A 283 31.58 -13.60 13.83
C GLY A 283 31.96 -13.99 15.25
N SER A 284 31.39 -15.08 15.74
CA SER A 284 31.88 -15.91 16.86
C SER A 284 31.16 -17.26 16.66
N ASP A 285 31.77 -18.32 16.15
CA ASP A 285 32.85 -19.12 16.76
C ASP A 285 32.64 -19.32 18.26
N LEU A 286 31.86 -20.35 18.60
CA LEU A 286 32.21 -21.49 19.48
C LEU A 286 31.06 -22.50 19.53
#